data_AF-H1V4J5-F1
#
_entry.id   AF-H1V4J5-F1
#
_cell.length_a   1.000
_cell.length_b   1.000
_cell.length_c   1.000
_cell.angle_alpha   90.00
_cell.angle_beta   90.00
_cell.angle_gamma   90.00
#
_symmetry.space_group_name_H-M   'P 1'
#
loop_
_entity.id
_entity.type
_entity.pdbx_description
1 polymer ?
#
loop_
_entity_poly.entity_id
_entity_poly.type
_entity_poly.pdbx_seq_one_letter_code
_entity_poly.pdbx_strand_id
1 'polypeptide(L)'
;MALLATFQAHLVYSLVTFFRLEREASSLLPQIMMNTQELACAAARKGIACVAEQDGARPAWESWIAAEAKRRTLFTMCLLDSALLTHDGLPTHLATELRGLPAPASKSLWESRSRLDWQVVYDAHLAEWPEGGLRIDELWPMPKDLSEGEVDKRRSRVDAWLEDLDEFGTMIYAVTSGTHGT
;
A
#
# COMPACT_ATOMS: atom_id res chain seq x y z
N MET A 1 1.72 11.96 13.82
CA MET A 1 2.84 12.23 12.90
C MET A 1 4.16 11.67 13.39
N ALA A 2 4.64 11.98 14.61
CA ALA A 2 5.93 11.48 15.11
C ALA A 2 6.13 9.95 14.96
N LEU A 3 5.14 9.14 15.38
CA LEU A 3 5.23 7.68 15.23
C LEU A 3 5.33 7.20 13.78
N LEU A 4 4.60 7.83 12.85
CA LEU A 4 4.69 7.51 11.43
C LEU A 4 6.07 7.86 10.88
N ALA A 5 6.60 9.03 11.25
CA ALA A 5 7.95 9.44 10.86
C ALA A 5 9.01 8.48 11.42
N THR A 6 8.87 8.03 12.67
CA THR A 6 9.74 6.99 13.25
C THR A 6 9.66 5.69 12.48
N PHE A 7 8.45 5.23 12.13
CA PHE A 7 8.25 4.02 11.34
C PHE A 7 8.88 4.14 9.96
N GLN A 8 8.67 5.26 9.26
CA GLN A 8 9.26 5.53 7.95
C GLN A 8 10.79 5.59 8.01
N ALA A 9 11.36 6.30 8.98
CA ALA A 9 12.81 6.40 9.15
C ALA A 9 13.42 5.02 9.44
N HIS A 10 12.82 4.26 10.37
CA HIS A 10 13.25 2.90 10.69
C HIS A 10 13.22 2.02 9.45
N LEU A 11 12.13 2.06 8.68
CA LEU A 11 11.98 1.26 7.47
C LEU A 11 13.03 1.61 6.40
N VAL A 12 13.37 2.89 6.23
CA VAL A 12 14.47 3.31 5.34
C VAL A 12 15.80 2.72 5.79
N TYR A 13 16.10 2.76 7.09
CA TYR A 13 17.32 2.14 7.61
C TYR A 13 17.31 0.61 7.47
N SER A 14 16.16 -0.04 7.65
CA SER A 14 15.99 -1.47 7.41
C SER A 14 16.30 -1.83 5.95
N LEU A 15 15.76 -1.06 4.99
CA LEU A 15 16.02 -1.24 3.56
C LEU A 15 17.51 -1.08 3.22
N VAL A 16 18.16 -0.04 3.74
CA VAL A 16 19.61 0.16 3.53
C VAL A 16 20.41 -0.98 4.13
N THR A 17 20.06 -1.41 5.34
CA THR A 17 20.76 -2.49 6.03
C THR A 17 20.66 -3.80 5.26
N PHE A 18 19.45 -4.15 4.81
CA PHE A 18 19.21 -5.36 4.04
C PHE A 18 19.85 -5.31 2.65
N PHE A 19 19.63 -4.27 1.85
CA PHE A 19 20.10 -4.25 0.46
C PHE A 19 21.55 -3.81 0.27
N ARG A 20 22.19 -3.18 1.27
CA ARG A 20 23.56 -2.63 1.13
C ARG A 20 24.57 -3.18 2.13
N LEU A 21 24.13 -3.57 3.34
CA LEU A 21 25.02 -3.91 4.45
C LEU A 21 24.83 -5.35 4.94
N GLU A 22 24.13 -6.19 4.18
CA GLU A 22 23.70 -7.54 4.57
C GLU A 22 24.80 -8.38 5.21
N ARG A 23 26.00 -8.38 4.60
CA ARG A 23 27.13 -9.19 5.06
C ARG A 23 27.65 -8.76 6.44
N GLU A 24 27.47 -7.48 6.79
CA GLU A 24 27.95 -6.87 8.04
C GLU A 24 26.86 -6.86 9.11
N ALA A 25 25.59 -6.86 8.70
CA ALA A 25 24.44 -6.68 9.58
C ALA A 25 23.48 -7.89 9.64
N SER A 26 23.85 -9.05 9.06
CA SER A 26 23.01 -10.25 9.01
C SER A 26 22.49 -10.69 10.39
N SER A 27 23.33 -10.58 11.43
CA SER A 27 22.94 -10.88 12.82
C SER A 27 21.90 -9.94 13.41
N LEU A 28 21.72 -8.74 12.84
CA LEU A 28 20.79 -7.71 13.30
C LEU A 28 19.44 -7.74 12.58
N LEU A 29 19.36 -8.40 11.42
CA LEU A 29 18.14 -8.42 10.58
C LEU A 29 16.89 -8.91 11.34
N PRO A 30 16.94 -9.99 12.16
CA PRO A 30 15.76 -10.44 12.90
C PRO A 30 15.22 -9.38 13.87
N GLN A 31 16.11 -8.69 14.59
CA GLN A 31 15.71 -7.65 15.53
C GLN A 31 15.16 -6.41 14.81
N ILE A 32 15.78 -6.04 13.68
CA ILE A 32 15.31 -4.94 12.83
C ILE A 32 13.88 -5.22 12.36
N MET A 33 13.59 -6.46 11.97
CA MET A 33 12.26 -6.85 11.52
C MET A 33 11.22 -6.88 12.63
N MET A 34 11.57 -7.43 13.80
CA MET A 34 10.69 -7.39 14.96
C MET A 34 10.31 -5.95 15.33
N ASN A 35 11.29 -5.05 15.37
CA ASN A 35 11.04 -3.63 15.63
C ASN A 35 10.18 -2.98 14.54
N THR A 36 10.37 -3.37 13.28
CA THR A 36 9.57 -2.85 12.14
C THR A 36 8.11 -3.26 12.30
N GLN A 37 7.85 -4.52 12.66
CA GLN A 37 6.48 -5.03 12.90
C GLN A 37 5.80 -4.33 14.08
N GLU A 38 6.53 -4.12 15.19
CA GLU A 38 6.00 -3.39 16.35
C GLU A 38 5.60 -1.94 16.00
N LEU A 39 6.43 -1.26 15.20
CA LEU A 39 6.15 0.09 14.71
C LEU A 39 4.94 0.10 13.76
N ALA A 40 4.81 -0.89 12.88
CA ALA A 40 3.65 -1.04 12.02
C ALA A 40 2.36 -1.24 12.83
N CYS A 41 2.36 -2.14 13.80
CA CYS A 41 1.23 -2.36 14.71
C CYS A 41 0.89 -1.07 15.49
N ALA A 42 1.89 -0.34 15.98
CA ALA A 42 1.68 0.93 16.67
C ALA A 42 1.11 2.01 15.76
N ALA A 43 1.58 2.12 14.51
CA ALA A 43 1.11 3.08 13.53
C ALA A 43 -0.32 2.76 13.05
N ALA A 44 -0.66 1.48 12.94
CA ALA A 44 -1.96 0.99 12.50
C ALA A 44 -3.05 1.05 13.58
N ARG A 45 -2.68 1.10 14.88
CA ARG A 45 -3.64 1.17 16.02
C ARG A 45 -4.66 2.31 15.92
N LYS A 46 -4.32 3.41 15.24
CA LYS A 46 -5.22 4.56 15.02
C LYS A 46 -5.94 4.52 13.67
N GLY A 47 -6.01 3.35 13.04
CA GLY A 47 -6.51 3.18 11.69
C GLY A 47 -5.49 3.55 10.61
N ILE A 48 -5.72 2.95 9.45
CA ILE A 48 -4.91 3.02 8.24
C ILE A 48 -5.71 3.52 7.02
N ALA A 49 -6.98 3.87 7.25
CA ALA A 49 -7.83 4.58 6.30
C ALA A 49 -8.66 5.64 7.04
N CYS A 50 -9.08 6.66 6.31
CA CYS A 50 -10.02 7.64 6.87
C CYS A 50 -11.43 7.04 6.87
N VAL A 51 -12.23 7.32 7.90
CA VAL A 51 -13.65 6.91 7.92
C VAL A 51 -14.40 7.48 6.71
N ALA A 52 -14.19 8.77 6.40
CA ALA A 52 -14.79 9.39 5.22
C ALA A 52 -14.41 8.69 3.90
N GLU A 53 -13.19 8.18 3.77
CA GLU A 53 -12.74 7.43 2.59
C GLU A 53 -13.43 6.05 2.49
N GLN A 54 -13.82 5.46 3.61
CA GLN A 54 -14.63 4.23 3.64
C GLN A 54 -16.09 4.50 3.29
N ASP A 55 -16.60 5.66 3.68
CA ASP A 55 -17.99 6.07 3.45
C ASP A 55 -18.22 6.72 2.07
N GLY A 56 -17.21 6.73 1.19
CA GLY A 56 -17.30 7.37 -0.13
C GLY A 56 -17.44 8.90 -0.06
N ALA A 57 -16.98 9.50 1.03
CA ALA A 57 -16.98 10.94 1.26
C ALA A 57 -15.57 11.51 1.13
N ARG A 58 -15.48 12.84 0.96
CA ARG A 58 -14.19 13.53 0.93
C ARG A 58 -13.65 13.75 2.35
N PRO A 59 -12.50 13.15 2.73
CA PRO A 59 -11.85 13.43 4.00
C PRO A 59 -11.21 14.84 4.04
N ALA A 60 -10.80 15.27 5.22
CA ALA A 60 -9.86 16.39 5.33
C ALA A 60 -8.50 15.98 4.75
N TRP A 61 -7.88 16.87 3.96
CA TRP A 61 -6.62 16.59 3.27
C TRP A 61 -5.51 16.09 4.21
N GLU A 62 -5.35 16.69 5.38
CA GLU A 62 -4.33 16.30 6.37
C GLU A 62 -4.55 14.90 6.92
N SER A 63 -5.82 14.52 7.13
CA SER A 63 -6.17 13.18 7.57
C SER A 63 -5.90 12.17 6.47
N TRP A 64 -6.26 12.52 5.23
CA TRP A 64 -6.05 11.68 4.07
C TRP A 64 -4.57 11.44 3.77
N ILE A 65 -3.76 12.49 3.70
CA ILE A 65 -2.33 12.35 3.38
C ILE A 65 -1.61 11.56 4.48
N ALA A 66 -2.02 11.70 5.75
CA ALA A 66 -1.48 10.89 6.83
C ALA A 66 -1.92 9.42 6.73
N ALA A 67 -3.16 9.13 6.31
CA ALA A 67 -3.65 7.77 6.10
C ALA A 67 -2.95 7.11 4.90
N GLU A 68 -2.84 7.82 3.77
CA GLU A 68 -2.16 7.35 2.58
C GLU A 68 -0.67 7.09 2.83
N ALA A 69 0.01 8.00 3.53
CA ALA A 69 1.40 7.81 3.93
C ALA A 69 1.59 6.57 4.83
N LYS A 70 0.65 6.30 5.76
CA LYS A 70 0.68 5.07 6.57
C LYS A 70 0.54 3.83 5.69
N ARG A 71 -0.43 3.80 4.76
CA ARG A 71 -0.66 2.66 3.86
C ARG A 71 0.57 2.37 3.02
N ARG A 72 1.13 3.38 2.36
CA ARG A 72 2.36 3.25 1.56
C ARG A 72 3.54 2.73 2.38
N THR A 73 3.66 3.18 3.63
CA THR A 73 4.69 2.68 4.57
C THR A 73 4.45 1.21 4.94
N LEU A 74 3.22 0.81 5.22
CA LEU A 74 2.85 -0.58 5.51
C LEU A 74 3.08 -1.50 4.31
N PHE A 75 2.68 -1.09 3.11
CA PHE A 75 2.92 -1.85 1.89
C PHE A 75 4.43 -2.03 1.66
N THR A 76 5.23 -0.99 1.88
CA THR A 76 6.70 -1.08 1.79
C THR A 76 7.27 -2.09 2.80
N MET A 77 6.74 -2.13 4.02
CA MET A 77 7.14 -3.13 5.02
C MET A 77 6.83 -4.56 4.55
N CYS A 78 5.62 -4.81 4.05
CA CYS A 78 5.24 -6.13 3.54
C CYS A 78 6.11 -6.58 2.36
N LEU A 79 6.51 -5.63 1.49
CA LEU A 79 7.45 -5.90 0.41
C LEU A 79 8.85 -6.27 0.92
N LEU A 80 9.35 -5.57 1.94
CA LEU A 80 10.63 -5.91 2.58
C LEU A 80 10.57 -7.29 3.24
N ASP A 81 9.48 -7.60 3.95
CA ASP A 81 9.27 -8.92 4.54
C ASP A 81 9.29 -10.04 3.49
N SER A 82 8.61 -9.82 2.36
CA SER A 82 8.63 -10.75 1.22
C SER A 82 10.03 -10.91 0.62
N ALA A 83 10.81 -9.83 0.51
CA ALA A 83 12.18 -9.88 0.01
C ALA A 83 13.11 -10.67 0.95
N LEU A 84 12.94 -10.51 2.27
CA LEU A 84 13.68 -11.27 3.29
C LEU A 84 13.34 -12.76 3.25
N LEU A 85 12.05 -13.10 3.20
CA LEU A 85 11.63 -14.50 3.07
C LEU A 85 12.23 -15.14 1.80
N THR A 86 12.18 -14.43 0.67
CA THR A 86 12.77 -14.90 -0.59
C THR A 86 14.28 -15.09 -0.48
N HIS A 87 14.98 -14.15 0.17
CA HIS A 87 16.43 -14.25 0.41
C HIS A 87 16.78 -15.50 1.22
N ASP A 88 15.98 -15.83 2.24
CA ASP A 88 16.19 -17.00 3.10
C ASP A 88 15.68 -18.32 2.47
N GLY A 89 15.21 -18.28 1.21
CA GLY A 89 14.67 -19.44 0.50
C GLY A 89 13.30 -19.90 1.01
N LEU A 90 12.59 -19.03 1.73
CA LEU A 90 11.25 -19.27 2.25
C LEU A 90 10.18 -18.75 1.27
N PRO A 91 9.00 -19.38 1.24
CA PRO A 91 7.91 -18.91 0.39
C PRO A 91 7.40 -17.54 0.86
N THR A 92 7.16 -16.63 -0.08
CA THR A 92 6.46 -15.37 0.20
C THR A 92 4.98 -15.63 0.40
N HIS A 93 4.39 -15.03 1.44
CA HIS A 93 2.95 -15.09 1.65
C HIS A 93 2.29 -13.80 1.17
N LEU A 94 1.11 -13.95 0.58
CA LEU A 94 0.24 -12.82 0.28
C LEU A 94 -0.13 -12.17 1.62
N ALA A 95 0.11 -10.87 1.75
CA ALA A 95 -0.19 -10.08 2.95
C ALA A 95 -1.71 -9.92 3.13
N THR A 96 -2.40 -11.04 3.41
CA THR A 96 -3.87 -11.14 3.49
C THR A 96 -4.47 -10.23 4.56
N GLU A 97 -3.68 -9.86 5.56
CA GLU A 97 -4.02 -8.87 6.60
C GLU A 97 -4.30 -7.47 6.03
N LEU A 98 -3.87 -7.19 4.80
CA LEU A 98 -4.13 -5.93 4.10
C LEU A 98 -5.45 -5.91 3.33
N ARG A 99 -6.22 -7.01 3.34
CA ARG A 99 -7.48 -7.12 2.59
C ARG A 99 -8.43 -5.96 2.91
N GLY A 100 -9.07 -5.41 1.87
CA GLY A 100 -10.07 -4.34 1.98
C GLY A 100 -9.46 -2.94 2.13
N LEU A 101 -8.14 -2.81 2.24
CA LEU A 101 -7.49 -1.51 2.23
C LEU A 101 -7.51 -0.89 0.82
N PRO A 102 -7.64 0.44 0.73
CA PRO A 102 -7.39 1.12 -0.53
C PRO A 102 -6.00 0.76 -1.06
N ALA A 103 -5.92 0.48 -2.37
CA ALA A 103 -4.67 0.47 -3.10
C ALA A 103 -4.03 1.88 -3.05
N PRO A 104 -2.73 2.03 -3.39
CA PRO A 104 -2.10 3.34 -3.46
C PRO A 104 -2.94 4.31 -4.28
N ALA A 105 -3.11 5.52 -3.76
CA ALA A 105 -3.86 6.56 -4.45
C ALA A 105 -3.20 6.95 -5.77
N SER A 106 -4.01 7.53 -6.67
CA SER A 106 -3.53 8.01 -7.96
C SER A 106 -2.45 9.07 -7.81
N LYS A 107 -1.60 9.21 -8.84
CA LYS A 107 -0.54 10.20 -8.89
C LYS A 107 -1.09 11.61 -8.71
N SER A 108 -2.18 11.94 -9.39
CA SER A 108 -2.82 13.26 -9.29
C SER A 108 -3.23 13.60 -7.86
N LEU A 109 -3.76 12.63 -7.11
CA LEU A 109 -4.11 12.80 -5.70
C LEU A 109 -2.88 12.92 -4.81
N TRP A 110 -1.89 12.04 -5.00
CA TRP A 110 -0.70 11.98 -4.14
C TRP A 110 0.22 13.19 -4.32
N GLU A 111 0.39 13.68 -5.54
CA GLU A 111 1.30 14.78 -5.88
C GLU A 111 0.68 16.17 -5.71
N SER A 112 -0.60 16.26 -5.34
CA SER A 112 -1.28 17.53 -5.08
C SER A 112 -0.55 18.33 -4.00
N ARG A 113 -0.08 19.53 -4.36
CA ARG A 113 0.79 20.37 -3.49
C ARG A 113 0.03 21.32 -2.58
N SER A 114 -1.27 21.48 -2.80
CA SER A 114 -2.13 22.32 -1.97
C SER A 114 -3.45 21.62 -1.67
N ARG A 115 -4.08 22.04 -0.56
CA ARG A 115 -5.41 21.54 -0.18
C ARG A 115 -6.44 21.80 -1.27
N LEU A 116 -6.37 22.96 -1.92
CA LEU A 116 -7.34 23.37 -2.94
C LEU A 116 -7.24 22.47 -4.18
N ASP A 117 -6.02 22.24 -4.66
CA ASP A 117 -5.80 21.36 -5.81
C ASP A 117 -6.24 19.93 -5.49
N TRP A 118 -5.86 19.43 -4.30
CA TRP A 118 -6.26 18.11 -3.83
C TRP A 118 -7.78 17.97 -3.75
N GLN A 119 -8.50 18.99 -3.28
CA GLN A 119 -9.97 18.96 -3.18
C GLN A 119 -10.64 18.80 -4.53
N VAL A 120 -10.14 19.50 -5.56
CA VAL A 120 -10.66 19.39 -6.93
C VAL A 120 -10.42 18.00 -7.49
N VAL A 121 -9.21 17.47 -7.33
CA VAL A 121 -8.86 16.11 -7.80
C VAL A 121 -9.67 15.05 -7.04
N TYR A 122 -9.86 15.21 -5.73
CA TYR A 122 -10.63 14.25 -4.93
C TYR A 122 -12.13 14.26 -5.29
N ASP A 123 -12.70 15.42 -5.61
CA ASP A 123 -14.09 15.47 -6.08
C ASP A 123 -14.28 14.74 -7.42
N ALA A 124 -13.31 14.87 -8.33
CA ALA A 124 -13.29 14.09 -9.57
C ALA A 124 -13.14 12.58 -9.30
N HIS A 125 -12.25 12.20 -8.37
CA HIS A 125 -12.07 10.81 -7.94
C HIS A 125 -13.37 10.21 -7.40
N LEU A 126 -14.15 10.95 -6.59
CA LEU A 126 -15.43 10.47 -6.07
C LEU A 126 -16.47 10.23 -7.18
N ALA A 127 -16.44 11.04 -8.24
CA ALA A 127 -17.34 10.86 -9.38
C ALA A 127 -16.95 9.64 -10.24
N GLU A 128 -15.64 9.37 -10.38
CA GLU A 128 -15.10 8.24 -11.13
C GLU A 128 -15.22 6.91 -10.37
N TRP A 129 -15.11 6.95 -9.04
CA TRP A 129 -15.10 5.77 -8.16
C TRP A 129 -16.32 5.72 -7.22
N PRO A 130 -17.55 5.49 -7.74
CA PRO A 130 -18.77 5.53 -6.94
C PRO A 130 -18.86 4.42 -5.88
N GLU A 131 -18.15 3.31 -6.08
CA GLU A 131 -18.03 2.21 -5.12
C GLU A 131 -16.78 2.34 -4.21
N GLY A 132 -16.12 3.50 -4.27
CA GLY A 132 -14.81 3.74 -3.70
C GLY A 132 -13.67 3.26 -4.61
N GLY A 133 -12.48 3.81 -4.35
CA GLY A 133 -11.25 3.49 -5.07
C GLY A 133 -10.91 1.99 -5.06
N LEU A 134 -9.93 1.60 -5.89
CA LEU A 134 -9.45 0.23 -5.96
C LEU A 134 -8.98 -0.27 -4.58
N ARG A 135 -9.33 -1.51 -4.22
CA ARG A 135 -8.80 -2.19 -3.03
C ARG A 135 -7.57 -3.01 -3.39
N ILE A 136 -6.63 -3.10 -2.45
CA ILE A 136 -5.36 -3.82 -2.69
C ILE A 136 -5.58 -5.30 -3.02
N ASP A 137 -6.63 -5.91 -2.46
CA ASP A 137 -7.00 -7.29 -2.74
C ASP A 137 -7.58 -7.51 -4.14
N GLU A 138 -7.96 -6.43 -4.84
CA GLU A 138 -8.31 -6.49 -6.27
C GLU A 138 -7.07 -6.74 -7.16
N LEU A 139 -5.84 -6.64 -6.63
CA LEU A 139 -4.60 -6.99 -7.34
C LEU A 139 -4.12 -8.43 -7.11
N TRP A 140 -4.80 -9.19 -6.24
CA TRP A 140 -4.42 -10.57 -5.88
C TRP A 140 -4.91 -11.60 -6.90
N PRO A 141 -4.58 -12.90 -6.78
CA PRO A 141 -5.09 -13.91 -7.71
C PRO A 141 -6.62 -13.87 -7.79
N MET A 142 -7.16 -14.11 -8.99
CA MET A 142 -8.60 -14.12 -9.21
C MET A 142 -9.23 -15.29 -8.44
N PRO A 143 -10.24 -15.06 -7.59
CA PRO A 143 -11.01 -16.15 -6.99
C PRO A 143 -11.67 -17.00 -8.08
N LYS A 144 -11.73 -18.32 -7.87
CA LYS A 144 -12.26 -19.27 -8.85
C LYS A 144 -13.79 -19.27 -8.96
N ASP A 145 -14.45 -18.65 -7.99
CA ASP A 145 -15.90 -18.60 -7.79
C ASP A 145 -16.55 -17.33 -8.36
N LEU A 146 -15.76 -16.41 -8.94
CA LEU A 146 -16.31 -15.22 -9.60
C LEU A 146 -16.98 -15.56 -10.92
N SER A 147 -18.13 -14.94 -11.17
CA SER A 147 -18.79 -14.93 -12.47
C SER A 147 -17.98 -14.14 -13.50
N GLU A 148 -18.19 -14.39 -14.79
CA GLU A 148 -17.52 -13.65 -15.88
C GLU A 148 -17.73 -12.12 -15.74
N GLY A 149 -18.93 -11.69 -15.37
CA GLY A 149 -19.23 -10.26 -15.15
C GLY A 149 -18.46 -9.65 -13.98
N GLU A 150 -18.21 -10.40 -12.90
CA GLU A 150 -17.39 -9.93 -11.77
C GLU A 150 -15.91 -9.87 -12.12
N VAL A 151 -15.43 -10.82 -12.93
CA VAL A 151 -14.07 -10.82 -13.48
C VAL A 151 -13.85 -9.59 -14.36
N ASP A 152 -14.77 -9.32 -15.29
CA ASP A 152 -14.67 -8.17 -16.19
C ASP A 152 -14.73 -6.85 -15.41
N LYS A 153 -15.67 -6.73 -14.45
CA LYS A 153 -15.76 -5.55 -13.58
C LYS A 153 -14.45 -5.29 -12.83
N ARG A 154 -13.85 -6.33 -12.24
CA ARG A 154 -12.58 -6.21 -11.51
C ARG A 154 -11.43 -5.81 -12.43
N ARG A 155 -11.34 -6.40 -13.63
CA ARG A 155 -10.33 -6.01 -14.63
C ARG A 155 -10.47 -4.55 -15.03
N SER A 156 -11.68 -4.09 -15.36
CA SER A 156 -11.92 -2.69 -15.71
C SER A 156 -11.55 -1.73 -14.58
N ARG A 157 -11.79 -2.11 -13.32
CA ARG A 157 -11.35 -1.32 -12.15
C ARG A 157 -9.83 -1.27 -12.04
N VAL A 158 -9.14 -2.40 -12.23
CA VAL A 158 -7.67 -2.42 -12.26
C VAL A 158 -7.14 -1.55 -13.40
N ASP A 159 -7.71 -1.67 -14.60
CA ASP A 159 -7.32 -0.86 -15.78
C ASP A 159 -7.48 0.64 -15.50
N ALA A 160 -8.63 1.06 -14.95
CA ALA A 160 -8.86 2.47 -14.58
C ALA A 160 -7.85 2.97 -13.52
N TRP A 161 -7.48 2.12 -12.56
CA TRP A 161 -6.46 2.47 -11.57
C TRP A 161 -5.06 2.60 -12.19
N LEU A 162 -4.74 1.80 -13.22
CA LEU A 162 -3.46 1.86 -13.95
C LEU A 162 -3.27 3.17 -14.74
N GLU A 163 -4.35 3.89 -15.07
CA GLU A 163 -4.30 5.09 -15.92
C GLU A 163 -3.57 6.28 -15.26
N ASP A 164 -3.53 6.35 -13.93
CA ASP A 164 -2.94 7.47 -13.17
C ASP A 164 -2.06 6.99 -12.00
N LEU A 165 -1.14 6.06 -12.27
CA LEU A 165 -0.18 5.61 -11.26
C LEU A 165 1.05 6.51 -11.13
N ASP A 166 1.55 6.61 -9.91
CA ASP A 166 2.91 7.07 -9.64
C ASP A 166 3.88 5.89 -9.63
N GLU A 167 5.16 6.18 -9.39
CA GLU A 167 6.23 5.18 -9.37
C GLU A 167 6.01 4.13 -8.26
N PHE A 168 5.39 4.54 -7.14
CA PHE A 168 5.08 3.64 -6.04
C PHE A 168 3.95 2.66 -6.40
N GLY A 169 2.86 3.17 -6.95
CA GLY A 169 1.75 2.35 -7.46
C GLY A 169 2.21 1.37 -8.54
N THR A 170 3.08 1.83 -9.44
CA THR A 170 3.71 0.97 -10.47
C THR A 170 4.49 -0.17 -9.84
N MET A 171 5.29 0.10 -8.80
CA MET A 171 6.04 -0.94 -8.08
C MET A 171 5.11 -1.95 -7.42
N ILE A 172 4.03 -1.50 -6.75
CA ILE A 172 3.04 -2.39 -6.13
C ILE A 172 2.39 -3.29 -7.18
N TYR A 173 1.99 -2.74 -8.31
CA TYR A 173 1.42 -3.52 -9.41
C TYR A 173 2.39 -4.57 -9.96
N ALA A 174 3.64 -4.17 -10.22
CA ALA A 174 4.66 -5.07 -10.73
C ALA A 174 4.97 -6.23 -9.77
N VAL A 175 5.05 -5.96 -8.46
CA VAL A 175 5.27 -7.03 -7.48
C VAL A 175 4.05 -7.94 -7.41
N THR A 176 2.85 -7.38 -7.20
CA THR A 176 1.62 -8.19 -7.05
C THR A 176 1.32 -9.05 -8.28
N SER A 177 1.53 -8.54 -9.49
CA SER A 177 1.39 -9.32 -10.73
C SER A 177 2.47 -10.39 -10.88
N GLY A 178 3.72 -10.11 -10.46
CA GLY A 178 4.83 -11.07 -10.54
C GLY A 178 4.84 -12.15 -9.45
N THR A 179 4.35 -11.87 -8.25
CA THR A 179 4.33 -12.81 -7.12
C THR A 179 3.03 -13.62 -7.03
N HIS A 180 1.97 -13.16 -7.69
CA HIS A 180 0.64 -13.76 -7.56
C HIS A 180 0.00 -14.12 -8.92
N GLY A 181 0.71 -13.91 -10.03
CA GLY A 181 0.32 -14.39 -11.35
C GLY A 181 0.67 -15.86 -11.55
N THR A 182 -0.27 -16.77 -11.25
CA THR A 182 -0.37 -18.11 -11.84
C THR A 182 -1.83 -18.47 -12.05
#